data_AF-A0A1A7X763-F1
#
_entry.id   AF-A0A1A7X763-F1
#
_cell.length_a   1.000
_cell.length_b   1.000
_cell.length_c   1.000
_cell.angle_alpha   90.00
_cell.angle_beta   90.00
_cell.angle_gamma   90.00
#
_symmetry.space_group_name_H-M   'P 1'
#
loop_
_entity.id
_entity.type
_entity.pdbx_description
1 polymer ?
#
loop_
_entity_poly.entity_id
_entity_poly.type
_entity_poly.pdbx_seq_one_letter_code
_entity_poly.pdbx_strand_id
1 'polypeptide(L)'
;DDVAKWIESLGYPQYQLCFTANFITGRKLIHVNCTTLPRLGITDFKDMQAISARIRELLGISETPLSTSIADPRRDTVTLFLEKKSLTGKHA
;
A
#
# COMPACT_ATOMS: atom_id res chain seq x y z
N ASP A 1 12.33 9.65 -4.40
CA ASP A 1 12.27 9.55 -5.88
C ASP A 1 11.75 8.21 -6.37
N ASP A 2 12.25 7.08 -5.87
CA ASP A 2 11.88 5.74 -6.38
C ASP A 2 10.38 5.46 -6.37
N VAL A 3 9.65 5.86 -5.31
CA VAL A 3 8.19 5.66 -5.21
C VAL A 3 7.43 6.53 -6.23
N ALA A 4 7.88 7.76 -6.47
CA ALA A 4 7.22 8.65 -7.44
C ALA A 4 7.42 8.14 -8.88
N LYS A 5 8.63 7.69 -9.21
CA LYS A 5 8.92 7.04 -10.50
C LYS A 5 8.14 5.74 -10.67
N TRP A 6 7.99 4.96 -9.60
CA TRP A 6 7.16 3.76 -9.61
C TRP A 6 5.69 4.10 -9.93
N ILE A 7 5.11 5.11 -9.28
CA ILE A 7 3.73 5.57 -9.56
C ILE A 7 3.56 6.03 -11.02
N GLU A 8 4.53 6.74 -11.58
CA GLU A 8 4.53 7.08 -13.00
C GLU A 8 4.59 5.84 -13.91
N SER A 9 5.43 4.86 -13.58
CA SER A 9 5.52 3.61 -14.34
C SER A 9 4.23 2.78 -14.32
N LEU A 10 3.35 3.02 -13.35
CA LEU A 10 2.02 2.42 -13.28
C LEU A 10 0.98 3.13 -14.16
N GLY A 11 1.35 4.22 -14.84
CA GLY A 11 0.44 5.03 -15.67
C GLY A 11 -0.22 6.18 -14.91
N TYR A 12 0.31 6.57 -13.75
CA TYR A 12 -0.24 7.65 -12.93
C TYR A 12 0.72 8.84 -12.73
N PRO A 13 1.28 9.44 -13.80
CA PRO A 13 2.21 10.57 -13.68
C PRO A 13 1.61 11.75 -12.92
N GLN A 14 0.29 11.97 -13.00
CA GLN A 14 -0.42 13.03 -12.30
C GLN A 14 -0.30 12.96 -10.77
N TYR A 15 -0.03 11.78 -10.21
CA TYR A 15 0.09 11.58 -8.77
C TYR A 15 1.53 11.60 -8.26
N GLN A 16 2.54 11.78 -9.12
CA GLN A 16 3.94 11.88 -8.66
C GLN A 16 4.13 12.92 -7.56
N LEU A 17 3.58 14.12 -7.74
CA LEU A 17 3.68 15.20 -6.76
C LEU A 17 3.01 14.84 -5.45
N CYS A 18 1.89 14.10 -5.48
CA CYS A 18 1.23 13.60 -4.27
C CYS A 18 2.16 12.73 -3.43
N PHE A 19 2.96 11.86 -4.05
CA PHE A 19 3.89 11.00 -3.31
C PHE A 19 5.17 11.74 -2.87
N THR A 20 5.72 12.61 -3.72
CA THR A 20 6.95 13.35 -3.41
C THR A 20 6.71 14.43 -2.35
N ALA A 21 5.66 15.25 -2.48
CA ALA A 21 5.36 16.33 -1.55
C ALA A 21 4.95 15.82 -0.15
N ASN A 22 4.35 14.64 -0.08
CA ASN A 22 4.02 13.99 1.20
C ASN A 22 5.16 13.09 1.74
N PHE A 23 6.34 13.15 1.14
CA PHE A 23 7.53 12.38 1.54
C PHE A 23 7.26 10.88 1.68
N ILE A 24 6.51 10.29 0.73
CA ILE A 24 6.21 8.85 0.72
C ILE A 24 7.42 8.09 0.20
N THR A 25 8.17 7.50 1.12
CA THR A 25 9.29 6.60 0.83
C THR A 25 8.81 5.16 0.74
N GLY A 26 9.65 4.23 0.25
CA GLY A 26 9.29 2.80 0.21
C GLY A 26 8.89 2.23 1.57
N ARG A 27 9.49 2.74 2.66
CA ARG A 27 9.07 2.38 4.03
C ARG A 27 7.68 2.91 4.38
N LYS A 28 7.34 4.14 3.98
CA LYS A 28 6.01 4.72 4.22
C LYS A 28 4.94 4.14 3.29
N LEU A 29 5.32 3.60 2.14
CA LEU A 29 4.41 3.00 1.16
C LEU A 29 3.59 1.85 1.75
N ILE A 30 4.11 1.12 2.75
CA ILE A 30 3.39 0.04 3.43
C ILE A 30 2.12 0.52 4.16
N HIS A 31 2.05 1.81 4.50
CA HIS A 31 0.91 2.43 5.17
C HIS A 31 -0.12 2.99 4.18
N VAL A 32 0.18 2.99 2.87
CA VAL A 32 -0.70 3.57 1.86
C VAL A 32 -1.75 2.55 1.43
N ASN A 33 -3.02 2.91 1.61
CA ASN A 33 -4.21 2.15 1.20
C ASN A 33 -5.37 3.10 0.80
N CYS A 34 -6.52 2.54 0.43
CA CYS A 34 -7.71 3.31 0.05
C CYS A 34 -8.18 4.33 1.10
N THR A 35 -7.86 4.17 2.39
CA THR A 35 -8.26 5.14 3.42
C THR A 35 -7.28 6.31 3.54
N THR A 36 -6.00 6.10 3.21
CA THR A 36 -4.95 7.12 3.30
C THR A 36 -4.76 7.90 2.00
N LEU A 37 -5.07 7.32 0.84
CA LEU A 37 -4.89 7.95 -0.48
C LEU A 37 -5.60 9.30 -0.63
N PRO A 38 -6.84 9.49 -0.11
CA PRO A 38 -7.49 10.81 -0.14
C PRO A 38 -6.70 11.89 0.60
N ARG A 39 -6.02 11.52 1.70
CA ARG A 39 -5.18 12.45 2.47
C ARG A 39 -3.91 12.85 1.72
N LEU A 40 -3.50 12.08 0.71
CA LEU A 40 -2.39 12.39 -0.20
C LEU A 40 -2.83 13.23 -1.40
N GLY A 41 -4.14 13.48 -1.56
CA GLY A 41 -4.72 14.20 -2.70
C GLY A 41 -5.23 13.29 -3.83
N ILE A 42 -5.30 11.97 -3.61
CA ILE A 42 -5.79 10.99 -4.60
C ILE A 42 -7.21 10.61 -4.21
N THR A 43 -8.19 11.14 -4.93
CA THR A 43 -9.62 11.05 -4.58
C THR A 43 -10.47 10.29 -5.61
N ASP A 44 -9.95 10.02 -6.80
CA ASP A 44 -10.63 9.16 -7.76
C ASP A 44 -10.65 7.71 -7.25
N PHE A 45 -11.85 7.16 -7.08
CA PHE A 45 -12.02 5.85 -6.48
C PHE A 45 -11.40 4.71 -7.29
N LYS A 46 -11.42 4.80 -8.64
CA LYS A 46 -10.85 3.75 -9.50
C LYS A 46 -9.33 3.75 -9.38
N ASP A 47 -8.74 4.94 -9.37
CA ASP A 47 -7.29 5.09 -9.16
C ASP A 47 -6.89 4.61 -7.76
N MET A 48 -7.69 4.93 -6.75
CA MET A 48 -7.45 4.46 -5.38
C MET A 48 -7.44 2.94 -5.27
N GLN A 49 -8.41 2.27 -5.92
CA GLN A 49 -8.48 0.82 -5.97
C GLN A 49 -7.27 0.22 -6.71
N ALA A 50 -6.95 0.75 -7.89
CA ALA A 50 -5.86 0.26 -8.71
C ALA A 50 -4.50 0.41 -8.01
N ILE A 51 -4.19 1.60 -7.48
CA ILE A 51 -2.95 1.86 -6.76
C ILE A 51 -2.85 0.96 -5.52
N SER A 52 -3.92 0.84 -4.74
CA SER A 52 -3.92 -0.04 -3.55
C SER A 52 -3.71 -1.51 -3.90
N ALA A 53 -4.24 -1.97 -5.04
CA ALA A 53 -3.98 -3.32 -5.55
C ALA A 53 -2.50 -3.51 -5.90
N ARG A 54 -1.89 -2.55 -6.62
CA ARG A 54 -0.46 -2.61 -6.99
C ARG A 54 0.47 -2.55 -5.78
N ILE A 55 0.10 -1.80 -4.73
CA ILE A 55 0.85 -1.81 -3.46
C ILE A 55 0.80 -3.21 -2.81
N ARG A 56 -0.38 -3.84 -2.75
CA ARG A 56 -0.53 -5.19 -2.19
C ARG A 56 0.29 -6.23 -2.97
N GLU A 57 0.26 -6.15 -4.30
CA GLU A 57 1.07 -6.98 -5.19
C GLU A 57 2.57 -6.80 -4.92
N LEU A 58 3.04 -5.54 -4.84
CA LEU A 58 4.43 -5.21 -4.54
C LEU A 58 4.90 -5.76 -3.17
N LEU A 59 4.03 -5.74 -2.17
CA LEU A 59 4.31 -6.28 -0.83
C LEU A 59 4.11 -7.80 -0.74
N GLY A 60 3.58 -8.42 -1.80
CA GLY A 60 3.25 -9.84 -1.85
C GLY A 60 2.20 -10.25 -0.81
N ILE A 61 1.27 -9.37 -0.45
CA ILE A 61 0.18 -9.65 0.48
C ILE A 61 -1.13 -9.83 -0.29
N SER A 62 -1.93 -10.81 0.10
CA SER A 62 -3.23 -11.04 -0.53
C SER A 62 -4.27 -10.03 -0.05
N GLU A 63 -5.32 -9.85 -0.84
CA GLU A 63 -6.54 -9.22 -0.35
C GLU A 63 -7.08 -10.00 0.86
N THR A 64 -7.52 -9.28 1.89
CA THR A 64 -8.19 -9.90 3.04
C THR A 64 -9.47 -10.55 2.52
N PRO A 65 -9.66 -11.88 2.73
CA PRO A 65 -10.88 -12.54 2.27
C PRO A 65 -12.13 -11.88 2.83
N LEU A 66 -13.15 -11.70 2.01
CA LEU A 66 -14.48 -11.22 2.45
C LEU A 66 -15.12 -12.13 3.52
N SER A 67 -14.63 -13.37 3.64
CA SER A 67 -15.09 -14.39 4.59
C SER A 67 -14.38 -14.37 5.95
N THR A 68 -13.58 -13.35 6.27
CA THR A 68 -12.98 -13.24 7.62
C THR A 68 -14.06 -13.11 8.69
N SER A 69 -13.90 -13.84 9.80
CA SER A 69 -14.82 -13.75 10.92
C SER A 69 -14.76 -12.36 11.55
N ILE A 70 -15.90 -11.84 12.02
CA ILE A 70 -15.92 -10.59 12.80
C ILE A 70 -15.16 -10.75 14.12
N ALA A 71 -15.01 -11.99 14.60
CA ALA A 71 -14.20 -12.31 15.79
C ALA A 71 -12.69 -12.27 15.51
N ASP A 72 -12.27 -12.34 14.24
CA ASP A 72 -10.85 -12.25 13.90
C ASP A 72 -10.34 -10.81 14.09
N PRO A 73 -9.10 -10.62 14.55
CA PRO A 73 -8.49 -9.30 14.60
C PRO A 73 -8.48 -8.65 13.21
N ARG A 74 -8.74 -7.33 13.17
CA ARG A 74 -8.58 -6.57 11.94
C ARG A 74 -7.12 -6.66 11.46
N ARG A 75 -6.92 -7.24 10.27
CA ARG A 75 -5.63 -7.26 9.59
C ARG A 75 -5.60 -6.14 8.55
N ASP A 76 -4.82 -5.10 8.81
CA ASP A 76 -4.53 -4.07 7.82
C ASP A 76 -3.32 -4.45 6.96
N THR A 77 -3.08 -3.68 5.89
CA THR A 77 -1.96 -3.87 4.95
C THR A 77 -0.62 -3.99 5.68
N VAL A 78 -0.44 -3.19 6.74
CA VAL A 78 0.80 -3.15 7.53
C VAL A 78 0.97 -4.45 8.30
N THR A 79 -0.08 -4.91 9.00
CA THR A 79 -0.08 -6.15 9.78
C THR A 79 0.25 -7.34 8.89
N LEU A 80 -0.42 -7.49 7.74
CA LEU A 80 -0.17 -8.58 6.80
C LEU A 80 1.27 -8.58 6.29
N PHE A 81 1.80 -7.40 5.97
CA PHE A 81 3.18 -7.27 5.52
C PHE A 81 4.19 -7.65 6.61
N LEU A 82 3.97 -7.19 7.85
CA LEU A 82 4.86 -7.48 8.98
C LEU A 82 4.82 -8.96 9.38
N GLU A 83 3.64 -9.59 9.37
CA GLU A 83 3.50 -11.05 9.57
C GLU A 83 4.34 -11.82 8.55
N LYS A 84 4.19 -11.49 7.25
CA LYS A 84 4.97 -12.14 6.18
C LYS A 84 6.47 -11.90 6.32
N LYS A 85 6.87 -10.68 6.67
CA LYS A 85 8.27 -10.30 6.84
C LYS A 85 8.92 -10.96 8.08
N SER A 86 8.15 -11.23 9.14
CA SER A 86 8.67 -11.86 10.36
C SER A 86 9.30 -13.24 10.09
N LEU A 87 8.79 -13.95 9.08
CA LEU A 87 9.23 -15.30 8.70
C LEU A 87 10.57 -15.34 7.94
N THR A 88 11.06 -14.18 7.45
CA THR A 88 12.27 -14.10 6.62
C THR A 88 13.44 -13.43 7.33
N GLY A 89 13.29 -13.11 8.62
CA GLY A 89 14.38 -12.60 9.45
C GLY A 89 15.43 -13.67 9.73
N LYS A 90 16.70 -13.26 9.92
CA LYS A 90 17.73 -14.16 10.46
C LYS A 90 17.29 -14.55 11.88
N HIS A 91 17.05 -15.82 12.12
CA HIS A 91 16.93 -16.32 13.49
C HIS A 91 18.27 -16.02 14.19
N ALA A 92 18.21 -15.29 15.30
CA ALA A 92 19.36 -14.97 16.13
C ALA A 92 19.85 -16.21 16.88
#